data_AF-A0A8K0T1A6-F1
#
_entry.id   AF-A0A8K0T1A6-F1
#
_cell.length_a   1.000
_cell.length_b   1.000
_cell.length_c   1.000
_cell.angle_alpha   90.00
_cell.angle_beta   90.00
_cell.angle_gamma   90.00
#
_symmetry.space_group_name_H-M   'P 1'
#
loop_
_entity.id
_entity.type
_entity.pdbx_description
1 polymer ?
#
loop_
_entity_poly.entity_id
_entity_poly.type
_entity_poly.pdbx_seq_one_letter_code
_entity_poly.pdbx_strand_id
1 'polypeptide(L)'
;MSHYADNKDLFPMQGGCACGHIRYQLEMAPIMVHCCHCTACQKHTGSAFALSAYIESSAITLLSAAAPTIAGSPGGPASVSCGLMPGFRDITGGVPQPENPSSKPALHTVPSGSGIGVTIAQCPVCHVGLWSHYADVGNFVSYLRCGTLDQPWHVEPDAHIYLKSRRSFVTLSDGKPQFDEYYPDKSAMYRPDVKDRVAKISERQAQFREELMAIIAQGSKAATDGA
;
A
#
# COMPACT_ATOMS: atom_id res chain seq x y z
N MET A 1 -7.98 13.14 -17.52
CA MET A 1 -7.47 14.12 -16.54
C MET A 1 -5.96 14.20 -16.67
N SER A 2 -5.31 15.26 -16.21
CA SER A 2 -3.84 15.28 -16.10
C SER A 2 -3.38 14.18 -15.13
N HIS A 3 -2.20 13.62 -15.36
CA HIS A 3 -1.65 12.59 -14.49
C HIS A 3 -1.43 13.16 -13.07
N TYR A 4 -1.62 12.35 -12.02
CA TYR A 4 -1.58 12.83 -10.62
C TYR A 4 -0.24 13.49 -10.23
N ALA A 5 0.85 13.07 -10.86
CA ALA A 5 2.19 13.64 -10.64
C ALA A 5 2.38 15.03 -11.26
N ASP A 6 1.55 15.43 -12.22
CA ASP A 6 1.65 16.75 -12.87
C ASP A 6 0.94 17.83 -12.05
N ASN A 7 0.09 17.43 -11.09
CA ASN A 7 -0.62 18.34 -10.21
C ASN A 7 0.25 18.70 -8.99
N LYS A 8 0.91 19.86 -9.05
CA LYS A 8 1.79 20.35 -7.99
C LYS A 8 1.03 20.73 -6.70
N ASP A 9 -0.25 21.05 -6.81
CA ASP A 9 -1.08 21.44 -5.65
C ASP A 9 -1.62 20.23 -4.90
N LEU A 10 -1.41 19.02 -5.46
CA LEU A 10 -1.88 17.77 -4.87
C LEU A 10 -0.99 17.29 -3.71
N PHE A 11 0.28 17.71 -3.69
CA PHE A 11 1.25 17.33 -2.67
C PHE A 11 1.72 18.58 -1.89
N PRO A 12 1.84 18.50 -0.55
CA PRO A 12 1.74 17.29 0.25
C PRO A 12 0.30 16.74 0.38
N MET A 13 0.17 15.42 0.23
CA MET A 13 -1.12 14.72 0.34
C MET A 13 -1.20 13.97 1.65
N GLN A 14 -2.26 14.19 2.42
CA GLN A 14 -2.49 13.45 3.66
C GLN A 14 -3.35 12.20 3.46
N GLY A 15 -3.21 11.28 4.41
CA GLY A 15 -4.04 10.09 4.54
C GLY A 15 -3.96 9.53 5.95
N GLY A 16 -4.61 8.40 6.15
CA GLY A 16 -4.63 7.73 7.43
C GLY A 16 -5.51 6.50 7.47
N CYS A 17 -5.54 5.87 8.63
CA CYS A 17 -6.48 4.79 8.90
C CYS A 17 -7.90 5.32 9.18
N ALA A 18 -8.88 4.42 9.15
CA ALA A 18 -10.30 4.77 9.35
C ALA A 18 -10.60 5.41 10.72
N CYS A 19 -9.84 5.06 11.77
CA CYS A 19 -10.05 5.62 13.11
C CYS A 19 -9.28 6.91 13.39
N GLY A 20 -8.48 7.40 12.43
CA GLY A 20 -7.68 8.62 12.59
C GLY A 20 -6.44 8.50 13.50
N HIS A 21 -6.18 7.33 14.09
CA HIS A 21 -5.04 7.10 15.00
C HIS A 21 -3.69 7.16 14.28
N ILE A 22 -3.59 6.53 13.10
CA ILE A 22 -2.43 6.70 12.23
C ILE A 22 -2.81 7.70 11.15
N ARG A 23 -2.10 8.81 11.12
CA ARG A 23 -2.12 9.82 10.07
C ARG A 23 -0.74 9.92 9.44
N TYR A 24 -0.71 10.19 8.15
CA TYR A 24 0.53 10.37 7.42
C TYR A 24 0.38 11.43 6.33
N GLN A 25 1.53 11.89 5.85
CA GLN A 25 1.67 12.80 4.73
C GLN A 25 2.65 12.21 3.71
N LEU A 26 2.29 12.33 2.45
CA LEU A 26 3.16 12.12 1.31
C LEU A 26 3.70 13.46 0.85
N GLU A 27 5.01 13.65 0.95
CA GLU A 27 5.64 14.92 0.58
C GLU A 27 5.71 15.14 -0.95
N MET A 28 5.55 14.06 -1.71
CA MET A 28 5.73 14.08 -3.17
C MET A 28 4.91 13.00 -3.86
N ALA A 29 4.80 13.13 -5.18
CA ALA A 29 4.12 12.14 -6.00
C ALA A 29 4.79 10.75 -5.90
N PRO A 30 3.99 9.66 -5.87
CA PRO A 30 4.50 8.30 -5.96
C PRO A 30 5.34 8.09 -7.22
N ILE A 31 6.28 7.14 -7.14
CA ILE A 31 7.06 6.69 -8.29
C ILE A 31 6.12 6.15 -9.37
N MET A 32 5.17 5.31 -8.95
CA MET A 32 4.18 4.68 -9.83
C MET A 32 2.96 4.29 -9.00
N VAL A 33 1.78 4.22 -9.60
CA VAL A 33 0.59 3.62 -8.99
C VAL A 33 0.17 2.43 -9.84
N HIS A 34 -0.14 1.31 -9.19
CA HIS A 34 -0.68 0.15 -9.91
C HIS A 34 -1.94 -0.39 -9.29
N CYS A 35 -2.74 -1.06 -10.12
CA CYS A 35 -3.89 -1.82 -9.69
C CYS A 35 -3.56 -3.32 -9.81
N CYS A 36 -3.36 -3.98 -8.67
CA CYS A 36 -3.03 -5.40 -8.63
C CYS A 36 -4.29 -6.26 -8.42
N HIS A 37 -4.48 -7.22 -9.32
CA HIS A 37 -5.66 -8.10 -9.35
C HIS A 37 -5.39 -9.50 -8.78
N CYS A 38 -4.21 -9.77 -8.22
CA CYS A 38 -3.91 -11.10 -7.68
C CYS A 38 -4.79 -11.45 -6.47
N THR A 39 -5.03 -12.74 -6.26
CA THR A 39 -5.89 -13.23 -5.16
C THR A 39 -5.36 -12.88 -3.77
N ALA A 40 -4.04 -12.74 -3.59
CA ALA A 40 -3.46 -12.26 -2.34
C ALA A 40 -3.83 -10.80 -2.07
N CYS A 41 -3.73 -9.92 -3.07
CA CYS A 41 -4.14 -8.52 -2.94
C CYS A 41 -5.64 -8.37 -2.67
N GLN A 42 -6.46 -9.20 -3.32
CA GLN A 42 -7.89 -9.28 -3.03
C GLN A 42 -8.15 -9.69 -1.59
N LYS A 43 -7.47 -10.74 -1.10
CA LYS A 43 -7.62 -11.25 0.26
C LYS A 43 -7.16 -10.24 1.31
N HIS A 44 -6.05 -9.54 1.08
CA HIS A 44 -5.51 -8.56 2.03
C HIS A 44 -6.38 -7.31 2.16
N THR A 45 -7.12 -6.95 1.12
CA THR A 45 -7.94 -5.72 1.10
C THR A 45 -9.43 -5.98 1.27
N GLY A 46 -9.89 -7.22 1.05
CA GLY A 46 -11.31 -7.53 0.93
C GLY A 46 -11.96 -6.99 -0.36
N SER A 47 -11.19 -6.31 -1.22
CA SER A 47 -11.68 -5.72 -2.47
C SER A 47 -11.40 -6.62 -3.68
N ALA A 48 -11.96 -6.28 -4.84
CA ALA A 48 -11.71 -6.98 -6.10
C ALA A 48 -10.27 -6.79 -6.62
N PHE A 49 -9.57 -5.78 -6.12
CA PHE A 49 -8.19 -5.44 -6.45
C PHE A 49 -7.55 -4.57 -5.37
N ALA A 50 -6.25 -4.37 -5.45
CA ALA A 50 -5.53 -3.40 -4.63
C ALA A 50 -4.93 -2.30 -5.49
N LEU A 51 -5.38 -1.06 -5.30
CA LEU A 51 -4.73 0.12 -5.84
C LEU A 51 -3.62 0.57 -4.88
N SER A 52 -2.37 0.50 -5.33
CA SER A 52 -1.21 0.76 -4.49
C SER A 52 -0.23 1.73 -5.15
N ALA A 53 0.13 2.77 -4.41
CA ALA A 53 1.16 3.75 -4.75
C ALA A 53 2.53 3.24 -4.29
N TYR A 54 3.42 3.02 -5.24
CA TYR A 54 4.83 2.69 -5.03
C TYR A 54 5.59 3.99 -4.72
N ILE A 55 6.02 4.17 -3.47
CA ILE A 55 6.68 5.40 -3.00
C ILE A 55 7.77 5.09 -1.97
N GLU A 56 8.88 5.82 -2.02
CA GLU A 56 9.95 5.77 -1.04
C GLU A 56 9.38 5.80 0.37
N SER A 57 9.76 4.84 1.21
CA SER A 57 9.26 4.81 2.59
C SER A 57 9.67 6.06 3.37
N SER A 58 10.78 6.71 2.98
CA SER A 58 11.23 7.99 3.57
C SER A 58 10.37 9.19 3.16
N ALA A 59 9.51 9.07 2.14
CA ALA A 59 8.58 10.12 1.74
C ALA A 59 7.24 10.06 2.49
N ILE A 60 7.08 9.10 3.41
CA ILE A 60 5.91 8.96 4.29
C ILE A 60 6.27 9.54 5.65
N THR A 61 5.74 10.72 5.95
CA THR A 61 5.89 11.37 7.26
C THR A 61 4.68 11.02 8.13
N LEU A 62 4.90 10.47 9.32
CA LEU A 62 3.81 10.26 10.29
C LEU A 62 3.39 11.59 10.92
N LEU A 63 2.07 11.81 11.01
CA LEU A 63 1.46 12.98 11.62
C LEU A 63 0.85 12.61 12.98
N SER A 64 0.46 13.62 13.76
CA SER A 64 -0.35 13.42 14.96
C SER A 64 -1.70 12.79 14.61
N ALA A 65 -2.25 12.01 15.54
CA ALA A 65 -3.60 11.47 15.42
C ALA A 65 -4.62 12.60 15.21
N ALA A 66 -5.67 12.31 14.45
CA ALA A 66 -6.74 13.25 14.14
C ALA A 66 -8.11 12.61 14.37
N ALA A 67 -9.16 13.42 14.38
CA ALA A 67 -10.53 12.90 14.41
C ALA A 67 -10.80 12.00 13.18
N PRO A 68 -11.54 10.90 13.35
CA PRO A 68 -11.86 10.02 12.24
C PRO A 68 -12.77 10.72 11.22
N THR A 69 -12.43 10.52 9.95
CA THR A 69 -13.17 11.05 8.80
C THR A 69 -13.30 10.01 7.71
N ILE A 70 -14.41 10.03 6.99
CA ILE A 70 -14.57 9.32 5.72
C ILE A 70 -14.18 10.31 4.60
N ALA A 71 -13.27 9.91 3.73
CA ALA A 71 -12.89 10.71 2.57
C ALA A 71 -14.12 11.02 1.71
N GLY A 72 -14.13 12.20 1.09
CA GLY A 72 -15.19 12.61 0.17
C GLY A 72 -15.21 11.82 -1.13
N SER A 73 -15.81 12.42 -2.16
CA SER A 73 -15.82 11.89 -3.52
C SER A 73 -15.63 13.01 -4.54
N PRO A 74 -15.36 12.71 -5.83
CA PRO A 74 -15.30 13.75 -6.86
C PRO A 74 -16.54 14.67 -6.91
N GLY A 75 -17.73 14.14 -6.62
CA GLY A 75 -18.99 14.91 -6.61
C GLY A 75 -19.28 15.62 -5.28
N GLY A 76 -18.45 15.42 -4.26
CA GLY A 76 -18.61 15.96 -2.92
C GLY A 76 -17.31 15.77 -2.14
N PRO A 77 -16.30 16.63 -2.36
CA PRO A 77 -14.92 16.38 -1.93
C PRO A 77 -14.69 16.55 -0.43
N ALA A 78 -15.64 17.19 0.27
CA ALA A 78 -15.55 17.38 1.71
C ALA A 78 -15.60 16.04 2.45
N SER A 79 -14.63 15.82 3.32
CA SER A 79 -14.64 14.67 4.22
C SER A 79 -15.80 14.75 5.21
N VAL A 80 -16.34 13.59 5.57
CA VAL A 80 -17.45 13.46 6.51
C VAL A 80 -16.91 13.03 7.86
N SER A 81 -17.26 13.76 8.93
CA SER A 81 -16.94 13.32 10.30
C SER A 81 -17.64 11.99 10.58
N CYS A 82 -16.90 11.03 11.13
CA CYS A 82 -17.46 9.75 11.55
C CYS A 82 -17.05 9.44 13.00
N GLY A 83 -17.62 8.38 13.57
CA GLY A 83 -17.34 8.00 14.94
C GLY A 83 -17.73 6.56 15.23
N LEU A 84 -17.28 6.07 16.39
CA LEU A 84 -17.62 4.75 16.90
C LEU A 84 -18.54 4.92 18.11
N MET A 85 -19.75 4.36 18.05
CA MET A 85 -20.68 4.36 19.18
C MET A 85 -20.34 3.20 20.13
N PRO A 86 -19.99 3.45 21.41
CA PRO A 86 -19.65 2.39 22.36
C PRO A 86 -20.77 1.35 22.52
N GLY A 87 -22.04 1.80 22.61
CA GLY A 87 -23.17 0.88 22.72
C GLY A 87 -23.31 -0.06 21.52
N PHE A 88 -23.02 0.41 20.30
CA PHE A 88 -23.03 -0.45 19.11
C PHE A 88 -21.89 -1.49 19.15
N ARG A 89 -20.68 -1.06 19.55
CA ARG A 89 -19.56 -1.97 19.78
C ARG A 89 -19.95 -3.07 20.77
N ASP A 90 -20.53 -2.71 21.91
CA ASP A 90 -20.83 -3.66 22.97
C ASP A 90 -21.86 -4.72 22.54
N ILE A 91 -22.94 -4.34 21.84
CA ILE A 91 -23.97 -5.29 21.37
C ILE A 91 -23.51 -6.18 20.22
N THR A 92 -22.46 -5.78 19.49
CA THR A 92 -21.88 -6.55 18.37
C THR A 92 -20.73 -7.44 18.81
N GLY A 93 -20.32 -7.40 20.09
CA GLY A 93 -19.13 -8.10 20.58
C GLY A 93 -17.82 -7.48 20.10
N GLY A 94 -17.84 -6.20 19.69
CA GLY A 94 -16.65 -5.49 19.26
C GLY A 94 -15.63 -5.33 20.40
N VAL A 95 -14.36 -5.58 20.08
CA VAL A 95 -13.26 -5.46 21.05
C VAL A 95 -13.01 -3.97 21.36
N PRO A 96 -12.81 -3.60 22.64
CA PRO A 96 -12.38 -2.24 22.99
C PRO A 96 -11.07 -1.86 22.30
N GLN A 97 -10.92 -0.57 22.02
CA GLN A 97 -9.63 -0.06 21.53
C GLN A 97 -8.55 -0.27 22.59
N PRO A 98 -7.30 -0.55 22.21
CA PRO A 98 -6.19 -0.64 23.16
C PRO A 98 -6.05 0.68 23.92
N GLU A 99 -5.69 0.61 25.21
CA GLU A 99 -5.59 1.81 26.06
C GLU A 99 -4.42 2.71 25.68
N ASN A 100 -3.29 2.13 25.25
CA ASN A 100 -2.07 2.83 24.86
C ASN A 100 -1.49 2.28 23.54
N PRO A 101 -2.17 2.49 22.40
CA PRO A 101 -1.69 2.02 21.12
C PRO A 101 -0.42 2.75 20.69
N SER A 102 0.49 2.02 20.05
CA SER A 102 1.66 2.59 19.37
C SER A 102 1.25 3.73 18.42
N SER A 103 2.04 4.81 18.39
CA SER A 103 1.89 5.91 17.41
C SER A 103 2.39 5.53 16.01
N LYS A 104 3.00 4.34 15.87
CA LYS A 104 3.46 3.78 14.60
C LYS A 104 2.61 2.58 14.18
N PRO A 105 2.46 2.32 12.88
CA PRO A 105 1.83 1.10 12.39
C PRO A 105 2.49 -0.16 12.95
N ALA A 106 1.67 -1.16 13.26
CA ALA A 106 2.15 -2.50 13.55
C ALA A 106 2.50 -3.21 12.24
N LEU A 107 3.67 -3.87 12.20
CA LEU A 107 4.15 -4.58 11.02
C LEU A 107 3.85 -6.07 11.16
N HIS A 108 3.03 -6.60 10.26
CA HIS A 108 2.62 -8.01 10.27
C HIS A 108 3.02 -8.70 8.98
N THR A 109 3.89 -9.70 9.07
CA THR A 109 4.24 -10.52 7.92
C THR A 109 3.19 -11.60 7.71
N VAL A 110 2.61 -11.63 6.51
CA VAL A 110 1.59 -12.60 6.10
C VAL A 110 2.08 -13.39 4.88
N PRO A 111 1.53 -14.60 4.64
CA PRO A 111 1.87 -15.38 3.46
C PRO A 111 1.61 -14.62 2.16
N SER A 112 2.45 -14.87 1.15
CA SER A 112 2.31 -14.33 -0.20
C SER A 112 2.49 -15.42 -1.25
N GLY A 113 2.06 -15.17 -2.48
CA GLY A 113 2.17 -16.12 -3.58
C GLY A 113 3.62 -16.46 -3.97
N SER A 114 4.61 -15.65 -3.55
CA SER A 114 6.04 -15.94 -3.78
C SER A 114 6.64 -16.90 -2.76
N GLY A 115 5.90 -17.26 -1.70
CA GLY A 115 6.41 -18.10 -0.60
C GLY A 115 7.29 -17.36 0.41
N ILE A 116 7.78 -16.15 0.11
CA ILE A 116 8.61 -15.35 1.03
C ILE A 116 7.74 -14.61 2.08
N GLY A 117 6.50 -14.28 1.72
CA GLY A 117 5.63 -13.44 2.52
C GLY A 117 5.62 -11.98 2.08
N VAL A 118 4.79 -11.19 2.76
CA VAL A 118 4.68 -9.73 2.60
C VAL A 118 4.44 -9.13 3.97
N THR A 119 5.13 -8.05 4.30
CA THR A 119 4.90 -7.32 5.55
C THR A 119 3.88 -6.22 5.31
N ILE A 120 2.78 -6.22 6.06
CA ILE A 120 1.72 -5.21 5.98
C ILE A 120 1.83 -4.30 7.20
N ALA A 121 1.89 -3.00 6.96
CA ALA A 121 1.79 -1.99 8.00
C ALA A 121 0.31 -1.69 8.28
N GLN A 122 -0.15 -1.99 9.49
CA GLN A 122 -1.55 -1.83 9.90
C GLN A 122 -1.67 -0.86 11.07
N CYS A 123 -2.80 -0.15 11.14
CA CYS A 123 -3.13 0.61 12.33
C CYS A 123 -3.27 -0.33 13.55
N PRO A 124 -2.62 -0.04 14.70
CA PRO A 124 -2.74 -0.88 15.91
C PRO A 124 -4.11 -0.78 16.59
N VAL A 125 -4.99 0.10 16.11
CA VAL A 125 -6.31 0.42 16.70
C VAL A 125 -7.42 -0.18 15.83
N CYS A 126 -7.50 0.21 14.55
CA CYS A 126 -8.55 -0.28 13.64
C CYS A 126 -8.07 -1.33 12.61
N HIS A 127 -6.80 -1.74 12.64
CA HIS A 127 -6.22 -2.77 11.77
C HIS A 127 -6.26 -2.50 10.25
N VAL A 128 -6.69 -1.31 9.83
CA VAL A 128 -6.60 -0.88 8.43
C VAL A 128 -5.16 -0.98 7.96
N GLY A 129 -4.94 -1.70 6.84
CA GLY A 129 -3.65 -1.80 6.17
C GLY A 129 -3.35 -0.53 5.39
N LEU A 130 -2.23 0.12 5.73
CA LEU A 130 -1.82 1.42 5.19
C LEU A 130 -0.86 1.25 4.03
N TRP A 131 0.12 0.36 4.17
CA TRP A 131 1.06 0.00 3.10
C TRP A 131 1.61 -1.41 3.29
N SER A 132 2.37 -1.86 2.30
CA SER A 132 3.05 -3.15 2.36
C SER A 132 4.50 -3.04 1.89
N HIS A 133 5.37 -3.89 2.43
CA HIS A 133 6.75 -4.08 2.00
C HIS A 133 6.89 -5.49 1.41
N TYR A 134 7.46 -5.56 0.21
CA TYR A 134 7.63 -6.81 -0.53
C TYR A 134 9.11 -7.18 -0.61
N ALA A 135 9.35 -8.48 -0.77
CA ALA A 135 10.69 -9.07 -0.79
C ALA A 135 11.60 -8.54 -1.91
N ASP A 136 11.05 -8.02 -3.01
CA ASP A 136 11.82 -7.50 -4.15
C ASP A 136 12.44 -6.12 -3.89
N VAL A 137 11.83 -5.35 -2.98
CA VAL A 137 12.20 -3.94 -2.72
C VAL A 137 12.54 -3.62 -1.26
N GLY A 138 12.27 -4.57 -0.34
CA GLY A 138 12.49 -4.39 1.09
C GLY A 138 11.63 -3.27 1.69
N ASN A 139 12.11 -2.69 2.79
CA ASN A 139 11.44 -1.57 3.47
C ASN A 139 11.81 -0.19 2.90
N PHE A 140 12.63 -0.12 1.85
CA PHE A 140 12.99 1.15 1.21
C PHE A 140 11.85 1.76 0.42
N VAL A 141 10.92 0.90 -0.03
CA VAL A 141 9.73 1.32 -0.75
C VAL A 141 8.50 0.75 -0.09
N SER A 142 7.49 1.61 0.02
CA SER A 142 6.17 1.29 0.53
C SER A 142 5.19 1.20 -0.62
N TYR A 143 4.38 0.15 -0.65
CA TYR A 143 3.21 0.04 -1.51
C TYR A 143 2.01 0.55 -0.73
N LEU A 144 1.83 1.87 -0.74
CA LEU A 144 0.79 2.57 0.00
C LEU A 144 -0.58 2.31 -0.61
N ARG A 145 -1.57 1.94 0.21
CA ARG A 145 -2.95 1.71 -0.22
C ARG A 145 -3.59 3.06 -0.54
N CYS A 146 -3.82 3.33 -1.84
CA CYS A 146 -4.34 4.61 -2.29
C CYS A 146 -5.69 4.95 -1.66
N GLY A 147 -6.51 3.95 -1.32
CA GLY A 147 -7.79 4.15 -0.63
C GLY A 147 -7.68 4.67 0.80
N THR A 148 -6.47 4.78 1.37
CA THR A 148 -6.23 5.38 2.70
C THR A 148 -5.83 6.85 2.63
N LEU A 149 -5.73 7.43 1.42
CA LEU A 149 -5.52 8.86 1.21
C LEU A 149 -6.81 9.63 1.52
N ASP A 150 -6.70 10.90 1.90
CA ASP A 150 -7.88 11.76 2.13
C ASP A 150 -8.56 12.20 0.83
N GLN A 151 -7.80 12.21 -0.27
CA GLN A 151 -8.26 12.57 -1.62
C GLN A 151 -7.94 11.46 -2.63
N PRO A 152 -8.42 10.21 -2.39
CA PRO A 152 -7.99 9.03 -3.13
C PRO A 152 -8.39 9.07 -4.60
N TRP A 153 -9.43 9.83 -4.97
CA TRP A 153 -9.93 9.94 -6.33
C TRP A 153 -9.01 10.72 -7.28
N HIS A 154 -8.01 11.44 -6.77
CA HIS A 154 -6.99 12.07 -7.60
C HIS A 154 -5.89 11.11 -8.05
N VAL A 155 -5.81 9.90 -7.49
CA VAL A 155 -4.73 8.94 -7.73
C VAL A 155 -5.24 7.76 -8.54
N GLU A 156 -5.05 7.83 -9.86
CA GLU A 156 -5.38 6.77 -10.81
C GLU A 156 -4.23 5.76 -10.98
N PRO A 157 -4.50 4.52 -11.44
CA PRO A 157 -3.44 3.59 -11.79
C PRO A 157 -2.68 4.00 -13.06
N ASP A 158 -1.39 3.69 -13.08
CA ASP A 158 -0.54 3.72 -14.28
C ASP A 158 -0.61 2.41 -15.05
N ALA A 159 -0.95 1.31 -14.37
CA ALA A 159 -1.06 -0.02 -14.97
C ALA A 159 -1.88 -0.98 -14.11
N HIS A 160 -2.36 -2.04 -14.76
CA HIS A 160 -3.03 -3.17 -14.15
C HIS A 160 -2.19 -4.43 -14.31
N ILE A 161 -1.97 -5.16 -13.21
CA ILE A 161 -1.17 -6.38 -13.18
C ILE A 161 -1.96 -7.55 -12.59
N TYR A 162 -1.54 -8.78 -12.93
CA TYR A 162 -2.16 -10.03 -12.51
C TYR A 162 -3.62 -10.20 -12.96
N LEU A 163 -3.95 -9.78 -14.19
CA LEU A 163 -5.32 -9.83 -14.71
C LEU A 163 -5.90 -11.23 -14.87
N LYS A 164 -5.07 -12.28 -14.93
CA LYS A 164 -5.55 -13.67 -14.88
C LYS A 164 -6.45 -13.95 -13.67
N SER A 165 -6.26 -13.22 -12.57
CA SER A 165 -7.05 -13.35 -11.33
C SER A 165 -8.15 -12.30 -11.17
N ARG A 166 -8.34 -11.40 -12.15
CA ARG A 166 -9.34 -10.32 -12.09
C ARG A 166 -10.74 -10.90 -11.89
N ARG A 167 -11.52 -10.28 -11.01
CA ARG A 167 -12.94 -10.62 -10.83
C ARG A 167 -13.72 -10.33 -12.11
N SER A 168 -14.56 -11.27 -12.55
CA SER A 168 -15.24 -11.21 -13.85
C SER A 168 -16.12 -9.97 -14.06
N PHE A 169 -16.66 -9.39 -12.98
CA PHE A 169 -17.48 -8.17 -13.06
C PHE A 169 -16.65 -6.88 -13.20
N VAL A 170 -15.33 -6.92 -12.98
CA VAL A 170 -14.46 -5.74 -13.09
C VAL A 170 -14.09 -5.51 -14.55
N THR A 171 -14.70 -4.50 -15.15
CA THR A 171 -14.35 -4.03 -16.50
C THR A 171 -13.31 -2.91 -16.40
N LEU A 172 -12.26 -2.98 -17.22
CA LEU A 172 -11.19 -1.99 -17.25
C LEU A 172 -11.28 -1.18 -18.56
N SER A 173 -11.63 0.09 -18.45
CA SER A 173 -11.88 0.99 -19.59
C SER A 173 -11.10 2.31 -19.49
N ASP A 174 -10.06 2.35 -18.68
CA ASP A 174 -9.21 3.52 -18.43
C ASP A 174 -8.08 3.70 -19.46
N GLY A 175 -7.92 2.75 -20.38
CA GLY A 175 -6.87 2.76 -21.40
C GLY A 175 -5.45 2.55 -20.86
N LYS A 176 -5.31 2.16 -19.59
CA LYS A 176 -4.00 1.92 -18.97
C LYS A 176 -3.43 0.56 -19.42
N PRO A 177 -2.10 0.40 -19.46
CA PRO A 177 -1.47 -0.89 -19.69
C PRO A 177 -2.00 -1.99 -18.78
N GLN A 178 -2.26 -3.15 -19.38
CA GLN A 178 -2.93 -4.30 -18.77
C GLN A 178 -2.10 -5.56 -18.96
N PHE A 179 -1.70 -6.20 -17.87
CA PHE A 179 -0.84 -7.38 -17.87
C PHE A 179 -1.50 -8.55 -17.13
N ASP A 180 -1.46 -9.73 -17.75
CA ASP A 180 -1.98 -10.97 -17.19
C ASP A 180 -1.24 -11.43 -15.92
N GLU A 181 0.03 -11.07 -15.81
CA GLU A 181 0.94 -11.39 -14.70
C GLU A 181 1.63 -10.11 -14.19
N TYR A 182 2.85 -10.23 -13.66
CA TYR A 182 3.67 -9.07 -13.31
C TYR A 182 4.19 -8.34 -14.56
N TYR A 183 4.76 -7.15 -14.38
CA TYR A 183 5.35 -6.38 -15.47
C TYR A 183 6.41 -7.20 -16.22
N PRO A 184 6.37 -7.25 -17.57
CA PRO A 184 7.48 -7.78 -18.36
C PRO A 184 8.74 -6.93 -18.19
N ASP A 185 8.56 -5.61 -18.20
CA ASP A 185 9.59 -4.63 -17.89
C ASP A 185 8.96 -3.48 -17.09
N LYS A 186 9.19 -3.47 -15.77
CA LYS A 186 8.70 -2.41 -14.89
C LYS A 186 9.40 -1.07 -15.15
N SER A 187 10.63 -1.09 -15.67
CA SER A 187 11.43 0.13 -15.90
C SER A 187 10.85 0.99 -17.02
N ALA A 188 10.26 0.36 -18.03
CA ALA A 188 9.54 1.03 -19.11
C ALA A 188 8.29 1.80 -18.63
N MET A 189 7.76 1.46 -17.45
CA MET A 189 6.59 2.13 -16.87
C MET A 189 6.94 3.40 -16.08
N TYR A 190 8.22 3.63 -15.78
CA TYR A 190 8.61 4.77 -14.97
C TYR A 190 8.58 6.07 -15.76
N ARG A 191 7.91 7.07 -15.19
CA ARG A 191 7.89 8.43 -15.72
C ARG A 191 9.30 9.04 -15.72
N PRO A 192 9.59 9.98 -16.63
CA PRO A 192 10.91 10.62 -16.69
C PRO A 192 11.33 11.28 -15.37
N ASP A 193 10.40 11.92 -14.64
CA ASP A 193 10.68 12.64 -13.38
C ASP A 193 11.13 11.74 -12.22
N VAL A 194 10.87 10.43 -12.30
CA VAL A 194 11.17 9.50 -11.22
C VAL A 194 12.39 8.63 -11.49
N LYS A 195 13.01 8.69 -12.68
CA LYS A 195 14.13 7.81 -13.05
C LYS A 195 15.32 7.95 -12.10
N ASP A 196 15.70 9.17 -11.75
CA ASP A 196 16.80 9.43 -10.82
C ASP A 196 16.50 8.92 -9.41
N ARG A 197 15.22 9.03 -8.98
CA ARG A 197 14.74 8.51 -7.69
C ARG A 197 14.84 6.98 -7.68
N VAL A 198 14.33 6.33 -8.73
CA VAL A 198 14.39 4.88 -8.90
C VAL A 198 15.83 4.37 -8.93
N ALA A 199 16.73 5.05 -9.64
CA ALA A 199 18.14 4.64 -9.72
C ALA A 199 18.79 4.59 -8.33
N LYS A 200 18.60 5.64 -7.51
CA LYS A 200 19.12 5.71 -6.12
C LYS A 200 18.59 4.60 -5.21
N ILE A 201 17.34 4.18 -5.41
CA ILE A 201 16.73 3.13 -4.62
C ILE A 201 17.18 1.75 -5.10
N SER A 202 17.37 1.59 -6.41
CA SER A 202 17.66 0.29 -7.05
C SER A 202 18.97 -0.32 -6.56
N GLU A 203 19.99 0.49 -6.27
CA GLU A 203 21.26 0.02 -5.68
C GLU A 203 21.03 -0.62 -4.30
N ARG A 204 20.28 0.04 -3.43
CA ARG A 204 19.93 -0.47 -2.09
C ARG A 204 19.07 -1.72 -2.18
N GLN A 205 18.15 -1.78 -3.14
CA GLN A 205 17.33 -2.95 -3.38
C GLN A 205 18.16 -4.15 -3.86
N ALA A 206 19.18 -3.93 -4.68
CA ALA A 206 20.07 -5.00 -5.12
C ALA A 206 20.80 -5.65 -3.94
N GLN A 207 21.40 -4.83 -3.08
CA GLN A 207 22.07 -5.30 -1.85
C GLN A 207 21.10 -6.08 -0.94
N PHE A 208 19.91 -5.52 -0.71
CA PHE A 208 18.89 -6.20 0.10
C PHE A 208 18.45 -7.55 -0.49
N ARG A 209 18.32 -7.66 -1.82
CA ARG A 209 17.99 -8.93 -2.47
C ARG A 209 19.10 -9.96 -2.29
N GLU A 210 20.36 -9.56 -2.40
CA GLU A 210 21.50 -10.45 -2.15
C GLU A 210 21.50 -10.96 -0.70
N GLU A 211 21.30 -10.07 0.27
CA GLU A 211 21.19 -10.43 1.69
C GLU A 211 20.02 -11.40 1.94
N LEU A 212 18.84 -11.11 1.38
CA LEU A 212 17.66 -11.95 1.53
C LEU A 212 17.89 -13.35 0.94
N MET A 213 18.47 -13.45 -0.26
CA MET A 213 18.77 -14.74 -0.89
C MET A 213 19.80 -15.54 -0.10
N ALA A 214 20.80 -14.86 0.50
CA ALA A 214 21.76 -15.52 1.39
C ALA A 214 21.08 -16.12 2.63
N ILE A 215 20.14 -15.39 3.25
CA ILE A 215 19.35 -15.88 4.40
C ILE A 215 18.49 -17.08 3.99
N ILE A 216 17.79 -17.01 2.86
CA ILE A 216 16.95 -18.11 2.35
C ILE A 216 17.79 -19.37 2.10
N ALA A 217 18.99 -19.21 1.52
CA ALA A 217 19.90 -20.32 1.27
C ALA A 217 20.41 -20.97 2.57
N GLN A 218 20.70 -20.18 3.61
CA GLN A 218 21.10 -20.68 4.93
C GLN A 218 19.96 -21.41 5.65
N GLY A 219 18.75 -20.86 5.61
CA GLY A 219 17.56 -21.51 6.20
C GLY A 219 17.19 -22.81 5.50
N SER A 220 17.41 -22.90 4.18
CA SER A 220 17.21 -24.13 3.41
C SER A 220 18.23 -25.21 3.77
N LYS A 221 19.51 -24.84 4.00
CA LYS A 221 20.54 -25.78 4.46
C LYS A 221 20.30 -26.31 5.87
N ALA A 222 19.87 -25.44 6.79
CA ALA A 222 19.54 -25.86 8.16
C ALA A 222 18.34 -26.84 8.22
N ALA A 223 17.41 -26.73 7.26
CA ALA A 223 16.29 -27.66 7.15
C ALA A 223 16.68 -29.01 6.52
N THR A 224 17.72 -29.06 5.68
CA THR A 224 18.22 -30.31 5.07
C THR A 224 19.19 -31.08 5.96
N ASP A 225 19.94 -30.38 6.82
CA ASP A 225 20.94 -31.00 7.70
C ASP A 225 20.34 -31.51 9.03
N GLY A 226 19.06 -31.22 9.29
CA GLY A 226 18.31 -31.66 10.46
C GLY A 226 17.29 -32.77 10.18
N ALA A 227 17.33 -33.41 9.02
CA ALA A 227 16.46 -34.51 8.59
C ALA A 227 17.22 -35.84 8.50
#